data_AF-A0A968DRX5-F1
#
_entry.id   AF-A0A968DRX5-F1
#
_cell.length_a   1.000
_cell.length_b   1.000
_cell.length_c   1.000
_cell.angle_alpha   90.00
_cell.angle_beta   90.00
_cell.angle_gamma   90.00
#
_symmetry.space_group_name_H-M   'P 1'
#
loop_
_entity.id
_entity.type
_entity.pdbx_description
1 polymer ?
#
loop_
_entity_poly.entity_id
_entity_poly.type
_entity_poly.pdbx_seq_one_letter_code
_entity_poly.pdbx_strand_id
1 'polypeptide(L)'
;MITNSSGAGITLASGNLVRGLTVSNTNGSGVSGSSVNALTVQEVNVTNANVNGIHITNLSGTGTFDNLSVIGSNTRNVLIENNTGTSNITVTNSTFNTAGSEVGLDILGLGTANITFSVSGSSFYRNNSVQLKALAEDNSTINATITGNTFEGNPAVTGNSGVDLVAVDTGTLTFTVSNNTFQPFRSHAINMLASGGGTASGRVNNNGINGSSLGAGIRVLSEVTDFNGFNPSITIEVDGNTISGVQGGGLAGIHIEARDGTNGLTGTATIDATVTNNNVTTNNADAAIQIYLSDLNSTANRICLNATGNATEANGGVYGETDFFFGNDAITGSNSGIAQMQGFATSVSNTWFNVNGNTSTTSPTPLADGLGPISAGTCATVASLSPENDRSRLAAENEGSEEGLSFTEKAIRTVLAAQRDYSGNMNAVFAFASFEPAAIKAQANELADQMINSLRSAFTVRTAHASGETINLSLGDLDPGQVVAIFLDVDIDMSIPANVTQVCNQGLVTSDILADLLTDDPNTATFNDPTCTPLDLPGADLTVTKTNDTTGNGTVGVPFNWT
;
A
#
# COMPACT_ATOMS: atom_id res chain seq x y z
N MET A 1 9.63 -7.20 -28.83
CA MET A 1 10.23 -5.87 -28.59
C MET A 1 9.64 -4.88 -29.60
N ILE A 2 9.11 -3.74 -29.15
CA ILE A 2 8.55 -2.67 -29.99
C ILE A 2 9.39 -1.41 -29.75
N THR A 3 9.97 -0.84 -30.80
CA THR A 3 10.85 0.35 -30.68
C THR A 3 10.53 1.41 -31.74
N ASN A 4 10.79 2.68 -31.42
CA ASN A 4 10.71 3.82 -32.36
C ASN A 4 9.35 3.97 -33.07
N SER A 5 8.24 3.77 -32.34
CA SER A 5 6.90 3.96 -32.90
C SER A 5 6.60 5.45 -33.12
N SER A 6 5.97 5.79 -34.25
CA SER A 6 5.54 7.16 -34.55
C SER A 6 4.37 7.65 -33.68
N GLY A 7 3.73 6.75 -32.93
CA GLY A 7 2.66 7.04 -31.96
C GLY A 7 2.81 6.18 -30.71
N ALA A 8 1.71 5.69 -30.16
CA ALA A 8 1.76 4.72 -29.06
C ALA A 8 2.48 3.43 -29.49
N GLY A 9 3.18 2.77 -28.57
CA GLY A 9 3.84 1.49 -28.85
C GLY A 9 2.81 0.35 -28.97
N ILE A 10 1.94 0.24 -27.97
CA ILE A 10 0.83 -0.73 -27.91
C ILE A 10 -0.47 0.01 -27.65
N THR A 11 -1.54 -0.37 -28.33
CA THR A 11 -2.91 0.09 -28.03
C THR A 11 -3.75 -1.08 -27.55
N LEU A 12 -4.40 -0.90 -26.40
CA LEU A 12 -5.16 -1.92 -25.69
C LEU A 12 -6.66 -1.77 -25.93
N ALA A 13 -7.34 -2.92 -25.96
CA ALA A 13 -8.78 -3.07 -25.92
C ALA A 13 -9.18 -3.83 -24.65
N SER A 14 -10.48 -3.90 -24.38
CA SER A 14 -11.06 -4.65 -23.26
C SER A 14 -10.65 -6.13 -23.27
N GLY A 15 -10.35 -6.68 -22.09
CA GLY A 15 -10.00 -8.09 -21.90
C GLY A 15 -8.58 -8.46 -22.32
N ASN A 16 -7.75 -7.48 -22.69
CA ASN A 16 -6.37 -7.76 -23.09
C ASN A 16 -5.52 -8.24 -21.90
N LEU A 17 -4.73 -9.29 -22.16
CA LEU A 17 -3.56 -9.69 -21.38
C LEU A 17 -2.31 -9.30 -22.15
N VAL A 18 -1.42 -8.54 -21.52
CA VAL A 18 -0.12 -8.17 -22.08
C VAL A 18 0.97 -8.67 -21.13
N ARG A 19 1.81 -9.58 -21.61
CA ARG A 19 2.91 -10.16 -20.82
C ARG A 19 4.25 -10.14 -21.56
N GLY A 20 5.35 -9.90 -20.83
CA GLY A 20 6.71 -10.18 -21.31
C GLY A 20 7.20 -9.27 -22.44
N LEU A 21 6.67 -8.04 -22.55
CA LEU A 21 7.00 -7.13 -23.63
C LEU A 21 8.00 -6.06 -23.20
N THR A 22 8.88 -5.69 -24.12
CA THR A 22 9.70 -4.47 -24.03
C THR A 22 9.24 -3.47 -25.08
N VAL A 23 8.89 -2.27 -24.62
CA VAL A 23 8.48 -1.12 -25.44
C VAL A 23 9.44 0.03 -25.17
N SER A 24 10.03 0.64 -26.21
CA SER A 24 10.95 1.76 -26.00
C SER A 24 10.94 2.85 -27.06
N ASN A 25 11.33 4.06 -26.67
CA ASN A 25 11.52 5.22 -27.56
C ASN A 25 10.28 5.52 -28.42
N THR A 26 9.10 5.52 -27.80
CA THR A 26 7.83 5.78 -28.50
C THR A 26 7.58 7.28 -28.60
N ASN A 27 7.07 7.76 -29.74
CA ASN A 27 6.67 9.17 -29.86
C ASN A 27 5.42 9.53 -29.05
N GLY A 28 4.57 8.54 -28.76
CA GLY A 28 3.41 8.66 -27.88
C GLY A 28 3.65 7.99 -26.53
N SER A 29 2.58 7.46 -25.95
CA SER A 29 2.70 6.60 -24.77
C SER A 29 3.28 5.22 -25.12
N GLY A 30 4.02 4.58 -24.22
CA GLY A 30 4.52 3.23 -24.47
C GLY A 30 3.37 2.24 -24.68
N VAL A 31 2.48 2.18 -23.70
CA VAL A 31 1.22 1.42 -23.76
C VAL A 31 0.06 2.39 -23.56
N SER A 32 -0.97 2.30 -24.40
CA SER A 32 -2.18 3.12 -24.26
C SER A 32 -3.45 2.29 -24.34
N GLY A 33 -4.51 2.75 -23.69
CA GLY A 33 -5.84 2.15 -23.77
C GLY A 33 -6.93 3.17 -23.46
N SER A 34 -8.10 3.03 -24.09
CA SER A 34 -9.26 3.86 -23.78
C SER A 34 -10.52 3.02 -23.67
N SER A 35 -11.32 3.29 -22.64
CA SER A 35 -12.55 2.54 -22.32
C SER A 35 -12.32 1.04 -22.22
N VAL A 36 -11.22 0.66 -21.57
CA VAL A 36 -10.81 -0.74 -21.41
C VAL A 36 -11.62 -1.36 -20.28
N ASN A 37 -12.31 -2.47 -20.55
CA ASN A 37 -12.95 -3.29 -19.53
C ASN A 37 -12.09 -4.50 -19.23
N ALA A 38 -11.65 -4.64 -17.98
CA ALA A 38 -10.65 -5.61 -17.53
C ALA A 38 -9.31 -5.53 -18.29
N LEU A 39 -8.21 -5.49 -17.55
CA LEU A 39 -6.88 -5.37 -18.14
C LEU A 39 -5.85 -6.08 -17.25
N THR A 40 -4.97 -6.86 -17.85
CA THR A 40 -3.78 -7.37 -17.17
C THR A 40 -2.53 -6.99 -17.96
N VAL A 41 -1.62 -6.28 -17.31
CA VAL A 41 -0.29 -5.95 -17.82
C VAL A 41 0.72 -6.53 -16.84
N GLN A 42 1.55 -7.45 -17.31
CA GLN A 42 2.49 -8.18 -16.46
C GLN A 42 3.87 -8.27 -17.11
N GLU A 43 4.97 -8.15 -16.35
CA GLU A 43 6.33 -8.31 -16.90
C GLU A 43 6.61 -7.40 -18.11
N VAL A 44 6.01 -6.21 -18.13
CA VAL A 44 6.19 -5.24 -19.22
C VAL A 44 7.24 -4.21 -18.81
N ASN A 45 8.22 -4.05 -19.70
CA ASN A 45 9.28 -3.05 -19.59
C ASN A 45 9.00 -1.92 -20.59
N VAL A 46 8.77 -0.71 -20.09
CA VAL A 46 8.59 0.50 -20.90
C VAL A 46 9.70 1.49 -20.62
N THR A 47 10.42 1.94 -21.65
CA THR A 47 11.50 2.92 -21.50
C THR A 47 11.40 4.09 -22.47
N ASN A 48 11.70 5.31 -21.99
CA ASN A 48 11.82 6.52 -22.82
C ASN A 48 10.58 6.80 -23.70
N ALA A 49 9.38 6.73 -23.14
CA ALA A 49 8.18 7.19 -23.85
C ALA A 49 8.15 8.72 -23.90
N ASN A 50 7.89 9.32 -25.06
CA ASN A 50 7.85 10.79 -25.22
C ASN A 50 6.66 11.46 -24.52
N VAL A 51 5.65 10.69 -24.11
CA VAL A 51 4.53 11.13 -23.28
C VAL A 51 4.53 10.31 -21.99
N ASN A 52 3.55 9.42 -21.78
CA ASN A 52 3.47 8.55 -20.61
C ASN A 52 4.06 7.16 -20.92
N GLY A 53 4.59 6.45 -19.93
CA GLY A 53 4.97 5.06 -20.11
C GLY A 53 3.74 4.19 -20.41
N ILE A 54 2.76 4.22 -19.51
CA ILE A 54 1.45 3.57 -19.66
C ILE A 54 0.36 4.62 -19.45
N HIS A 55 -0.65 4.65 -20.33
CA HIS A 55 -1.77 5.58 -20.24
C HIS A 55 -3.11 4.88 -20.51
N ILE A 56 -3.93 4.72 -19.47
CA ILE A 56 -5.25 4.11 -19.56
C ILE A 56 -6.31 5.15 -19.22
N THR A 57 -7.31 5.29 -20.07
CA THR A 57 -8.48 6.15 -19.82
C THR A 57 -9.75 5.32 -19.68
N ASN A 58 -10.60 5.66 -18.70
CA ASN A 58 -11.87 5.01 -18.38
C ASN A 58 -11.73 3.47 -18.27
N LEU A 59 -10.75 3.03 -17.49
CA LEU A 59 -10.64 1.63 -17.10
C LEU A 59 -11.87 1.23 -16.29
N SER A 60 -12.51 0.11 -16.62
CA SER A 60 -13.62 -0.44 -15.86
C SER A 60 -13.35 -1.91 -15.49
N GLY A 61 -13.95 -2.39 -14.40
CA GLY A 61 -13.67 -3.74 -13.91
C GLY A 61 -12.28 -3.84 -13.27
N THR A 62 -11.59 -4.96 -13.46
CA THR A 62 -10.30 -5.23 -12.78
C THR A 62 -9.11 -4.85 -13.66
N GLY A 63 -8.20 -4.02 -13.15
CA GLY A 63 -6.91 -3.72 -13.77
C GLY A 63 -5.77 -4.29 -12.94
N THR A 64 -4.95 -5.18 -13.50
CA THR A 64 -3.76 -5.73 -12.84
C THR A 64 -2.50 -5.26 -13.54
N PHE A 65 -1.57 -4.71 -12.78
CA PHE A 65 -0.29 -4.15 -13.23
C PHE A 65 0.82 -4.77 -12.36
N ASP A 66 1.39 -5.87 -12.82
CA ASP A 66 2.29 -6.70 -12.00
C ASP A 66 3.68 -6.81 -12.62
N ASN A 67 4.73 -6.72 -11.79
CA ASN A 67 6.11 -6.87 -12.22
C ASN A 67 6.48 -5.95 -13.41
N LEU A 68 6.06 -4.69 -13.35
CA LEU A 68 6.33 -3.70 -14.39
C LEU A 68 7.67 -3.00 -14.15
N SER A 69 8.30 -2.55 -15.23
CA SER A 69 9.42 -1.61 -15.16
C SER A 69 9.17 -0.47 -16.13
N VAL A 70 8.79 0.70 -15.60
CA VAL A 70 8.46 1.87 -16.40
C VAL A 70 9.43 3.00 -16.06
N ILE A 71 10.30 3.34 -17.00
CA ILE A 71 11.47 4.18 -16.76
C ILE A 71 11.61 5.30 -17.79
N GLY A 72 11.85 6.52 -17.33
CA GLY A 72 12.30 7.61 -18.20
C GLY A 72 11.23 8.15 -19.13
N SER A 73 9.95 7.97 -18.82
CA SER A 73 8.85 8.59 -19.56
C SER A 73 8.93 10.11 -19.41
N ASN A 74 8.67 10.88 -20.47
CA ASN A 74 8.84 12.33 -20.46
C ASN A 74 7.87 13.03 -19.49
N THR A 75 6.62 12.56 -19.38
CA THR A 75 5.62 13.11 -18.47
C THR A 75 5.46 12.26 -17.21
N ARG A 76 4.64 11.20 -17.29
CA ARG A 76 4.34 10.27 -16.20
C ARG A 76 4.81 8.87 -16.57
N ASN A 77 5.22 8.07 -15.60
CA ASN A 77 5.48 6.66 -15.90
C ASN A 77 4.15 5.92 -16.14
N VAL A 78 3.20 6.00 -15.23
CA VAL A 78 1.85 5.43 -15.41
C VAL A 78 0.79 6.47 -15.10
N LEU A 79 -0.20 6.60 -15.99
CA LEU A 79 -1.40 7.39 -15.83
C LEU A 79 -2.63 6.51 -16.02
N ILE A 80 -3.50 6.47 -15.01
CA ILE A 80 -4.83 5.88 -15.11
C ILE A 80 -5.85 6.97 -14.76
N GLU A 81 -6.67 7.34 -15.73
CA GLU A 81 -7.66 8.41 -15.60
C GLU A 81 -9.06 7.85 -15.84
N ASN A 82 -9.96 7.96 -14.86
CA ASN A 82 -11.36 7.57 -15.00
C ASN A 82 -12.27 8.77 -14.72
N ASN A 83 -13.18 9.05 -15.65
CA ASN A 83 -14.20 10.11 -15.47
C ASN A 83 -15.55 9.54 -15.04
N THR A 84 -15.76 8.24 -15.25
CA THR A 84 -16.99 7.51 -14.92
C THR A 84 -16.67 6.04 -14.61
N GLY A 85 -17.67 5.30 -14.15
CA GLY A 85 -17.59 3.85 -13.98
C GLY A 85 -16.88 3.41 -12.71
N THR A 86 -16.69 2.10 -12.57
CA THR A 86 -16.03 1.49 -11.41
C THR A 86 -14.82 0.69 -11.83
N SER A 87 -13.69 0.89 -11.15
CA SER A 87 -12.46 0.12 -11.38
C SER A 87 -11.85 -0.38 -10.08
N ASN A 88 -11.27 -1.59 -10.15
CA ASN A 88 -10.47 -2.21 -9.11
C ASN A 88 -9.06 -2.41 -9.67
N ILE A 89 -8.10 -1.60 -9.23
CA ILE A 89 -6.75 -1.56 -9.78
C ILE A 89 -5.76 -2.17 -8.78
N THR A 90 -4.93 -3.11 -9.20
CA THR A 90 -3.87 -3.69 -8.39
C THR A 90 -2.54 -3.48 -9.07
N VAL A 91 -1.59 -2.87 -8.36
CA VAL A 91 -0.22 -2.66 -8.79
C VAL A 91 0.73 -3.38 -7.84
N THR A 92 1.49 -4.34 -8.33
CA THR A 92 2.37 -5.18 -7.50
C THR A 92 3.76 -5.29 -8.10
N ASN A 93 4.77 -5.41 -7.25
CA ASN A 93 6.14 -5.75 -7.61
C ASN A 93 6.73 -4.89 -8.74
N SER A 94 6.29 -3.64 -8.85
CA SER A 94 6.57 -2.79 -10.02
C SER A 94 7.57 -1.69 -9.70
N THR A 95 8.35 -1.28 -10.69
CA THR A 95 9.33 -0.20 -10.59
C THR A 95 8.94 0.98 -11.47
N PHE A 96 8.84 2.16 -10.87
CA PHE A 96 8.56 3.43 -11.55
C PHE A 96 9.70 4.41 -11.33
N ASN A 97 10.49 4.69 -12.37
CA ASN A 97 11.74 5.43 -12.22
C ASN A 97 11.85 6.62 -13.19
N THR A 98 12.36 7.75 -12.69
CA THR A 98 12.71 8.94 -13.49
C THR A 98 11.62 9.43 -14.45
N ALA A 99 10.37 9.57 -14.01
CA ALA A 99 9.39 10.34 -14.77
C ALA A 99 9.87 11.79 -14.97
N GLY A 100 9.84 12.27 -16.21
CA GLY A 100 10.55 13.47 -16.65
C GLY A 100 10.00 14.76 -16.06
N SER A 101 8.70 15.01 -16.13
CA SER A 101 8.09 16.25 -15.62
C SER A 101 7.13 16.06 -14.45
N GLU A 102 6.61 14.86 -14.22
CA GLU A 102 5.47 14.67 -13.32
C GLU A 102 5.61 13.47 -12.37
N VAL A 103 4.78 12.43 -12.55
CA VAL A 103 4.47 11.43 -11.52
C VAL A 103 4.96 10.04 -11.92
N GLY A 104 5.41 9.24 -10.94
CA GLY A 104 5.65 7.80 -11.14
C GLY A 104 4.35 7.05 -11.48
N LEU A 105 3.41 6.99 -10.54
CA LEU A 105 2.07 6.45 -10.75
C LEU A 105 1.00 7.50 -10.41
N ASP A 106 0.18 7.87 -11.39
CA ASP A 106 -0.90 8.87 -11.24
C ASP A 106 -2.27 8.22 -11.46
N ILE A 107 -3.11 8.22 -10.42
CA ILE A 107 -4.48 7.71 -10.43
C ILE A 107 -5.45 8.89 -10.31
N LEU A 108 -6.20 9.17 -11.37
CA LEU A 108 -7.13 10.28 -11.43
C LEU A 108 -8.58 9.77 -11.48
N GLY A 109 -9.35 10.10 -10.46
CA GLY A 109 -10.81 9.99 -10.42
C GLY A 109 -11.42 11.35 -10.66
N LEU A 110 -12.15 11.48 -11.77
CA LEU A 110 -12.86 12.70 -12.16
C LEU A 110 -14.37 12.39 -12.28
N GLY A 111 -15.20 13.43 -12.40
CA GLY A 111 -16.63 13.29 -12.68
C GLY A 111 -17.38 12.43 -11.67
N THR A 112 -17.71 11.18 -12.04
CA THR A 112 -18.46 10.22 -11.19
C THR A 112 -17.75 8.87 -11.07
N ALA A 113 -16.44 8.84 -11.32
CA ALA A 113 -15.66 7.61 -11.22
C ALA A 113 -15.62 7.07 -9.77
N ASN A 114 -15.63 5.75 -9.65
CA ASN A 114 -15.41 5.05 -8.38
C ASN A 114 -14.22 4.10 -8.53
N ILE A 115 -13.07 4.48 -7.98
CA ILE A 115 -11.81 3.75 -8.13
C ILE A 115 -11.44 3.14 -6.79
N THR A 116 -11.26 1.83 -6.74
CA THR A 116 -10.50 1.18 -5.66
C THR A 116 -9.16 0.78 -6.21
N PHE A 117 -8.06 1.12 -5.54
CA PHE A 117 -6.75 0.65 -5.95
C PHE A 117 -5.85 0.20 -4.80
N SER A 118 -4.99 -0.77 -5.08
CA SER A 118 -3.92 -1.21 -4.20
C SER A 118 -2.56 -1.12 -4.89
N VAL A 119 -1.54 -0.68 -4.14
CA VAL A 119 -0.13 -0.66 -4.56
C VAL A 119 0.70 -1.34 -3.48
N SER A 120 1.37 -2.43 -3.83
CA SER A 120 2.24 -3.14 -2.89
C SER A 120 3.52 -3.72 -3.50
N GLY A 121 4.53 -3.94 -2.67
CA GLY A 121 5.83 -4.50 -3.06
C GLY A 121 6.54 -3.72 -4.16
N SER A 122 6.15 -2.46 -4.40
CA SER A 122 6.59 -1.66 -5.54
C SER A 122 7.61 -0.61 -5.11
N SER A 123 8.40 -0.14 -6.08
CA SER A 123 9.47 0.81 -5.84
C SER A 123 9.35 2.01 -6.76
N PHE A 124 9.49 3.20 -6.17
CA PHE A 124 9.40 4.47 -6.87
C PHE A 124 10.68 5.26 -6.66
N TYR A 125 11.38 5.56 -7.75
CA TYR A 125 12.69 6.19 -7.69
C TYR A 125 12.73 7.46 -8.50
N ARG A 126 13.07 8.58 -7.84
CA ARG A 126 13.53 9.82 -8.48
C ARG A 126 12.62 10.34 -9.59
N ASN A 127 11.31 10.09 -9.50
CA ASN A 127 10.33 10.76 -10.35
C ASN A 127 10.38 12.26 -10.03
N ASN A 128 10.27 13.15 -11.02
CA ASN A 128 10.57 14.57 -10.84
C ASN A 128 9.65 15.23 -9.78
N SER A 129 8.33 15.10 -9.92
CA SER A 129 7.36 15.79 -9.04
C SER A 129 6.83 14.90 -7.92
N VAL A 130 6.18 13.78 -8.22
CA VAL A 130 5.55 12.93 -7.20
C VAL A 130 5.86 11.47 -7.50
N GLN A 131 6.10 10.66 -6.48
CA GLN A 131 6.31 9.22 -6.72
C GLN A 131 4.97 8.53 -7.03
N LEU A 132 3.98 8.71 -6.16
CA LEU A 132 2.62 8.19 -6.35
C LEU A 132 1.61 9.29 -6.03
N LYS A 133 0.65 9.51 -6.94
CA LYS A 133 -0.45 10.46 -6.76
C LYS A 133 -1.80 9.77 -6.92
N ALA A 134 -2.75 10.13 -6.07
CA ALA A 134 -4.16 9.84 -6.25
C ALA A 134 -5.00 11.12 -6.08
N LEU A 135 -5.86 11.43 -7.04
CA LEU A 135 -6.72 12.61 -7.04
C LEU A 135 -8.19 12.21 -7.22
N ALA A 136 -9.03 12.50 -6.23
CA ALA A 136 -10.48 12.46 -6.33
C ALA A 136 -11.02 13.90 -6.54
N GLU A 137 -11.53 14.18 -7.73
CA GLU A 137 -12.12 15.47 -8.12
C GLU A 137 -13.60 15.30 -8.54
N ASP A 138 -14.35 16.40 -8.61
CA ASP A 138 -15.80 16.40 -8.84
C ASP A 138 -16.55 15.48 -7.87
N ASN A 139 -17.45 14.62 -8.33
CA ASN A 139 -18.19 13.65 -7.51
C ASN A 139 -17.53 12.26 -7.54
N SER A 140 -16.23 12.17 -7.81
CA SER A 140 -15.52 10.90 -7.84
C SER A 140 -15.25 10.36 -6.43
N THR A 141 -15.05 9.05 -6.33
CA THR A 141 -14.62 8.37 -5.12
C THR A 141 -13.36 7.56 -5.39
N ILE A 142 -12.36 7.70 -4.53
CA ILE A 142 -11.15 6.88 -4.54
C ILE A 142 -11.02 6.15 -3.20
N ASN A 143 -10.71 4.86 -3.24
CA ASN A 143 -10.28 4.05 -2.10
C ASN A 143 -8.88 3.48 -2.36
N ALA A 144 -7.88 4.01 -1.66
CA ALA A 144 -6.47 3.73 -1.88
C ALA A 144 -5.87 2.84 -0.78
N THR A 145 -5.19 1.75 -1.14
CA THR A 145 -4.31 0.99 -0.25
C THR A 145 -2.88 1.05 -0.76
N ILE A 146 -1.95 1.61 0.01
CA ILE A 146 -0.54 1.76 -0.37
C ILE A 146 0.30 1.12 0.73
N THR A 147 0.82 -0.09 0.49
CA THR A 147 1.50 -0.85 1.55
C THR A 147 2.78 -1.55 1.10
N GLY A 148 3.79 -1.61 1.97
CA GLY A 148 5.02 -2.37 1.68
C GLY A 148 5.83 -1.85 0.50
N ASN A 149 5.75 -0.55 0.18
CA ASN A 149 6.46 0.06 -0.95
C ASN A 149 7.72 0.80 -0.49
N THR A 150 8.64 1.01 -1.43
CA THR A 150 9.81 1.88 -1.25
C THR A 150 9.68 3.13 -2.11
N PHE A 151 9.82 4.30 -1.48
CA PHE A 151 9.81 5.59 -2.15
C PHE A 151 11.16 6.29 -1.95
N GLU A 152 11.86 6.61 -3.03
CA GLU A 152 13.09 7.40 -3.01
C GLU A 152 12.91 8.68 -3.82
N GLY A 153 12.98 9.81 -3.13
CA GLY A 153 12.94 11.11 -3.75
C GLY A 153 14.22 11.49 -4.49
N ASN A 154 14.14 12.51 -5.32
CA ASN A 154 15.32 13.22 -5.79
C ASN A 154 15.49 14.51 -4.95
N PRO A 155 16.40 14.54 -3.97
CA PRO A 155 16.56 15.69 -3.08
C PRO A 155 17.05 16.95 -3.82
N ALA A 156 17.51 16.85 -5.07
CA ALA A 156 17.88 18.00 -5.88
C ALA A 156 16.67 18.72 -6.52
N VAL A 157 15.51 18.05 -6.62
CA VAL A 157 14.36 18.53 -7.40
C VAL A 157 13.28 19.12 -6.51
N THR A 158 12.83 20.35 -6.81
CA THR A 158 11.76 21.05 -6.08
C THR A 158 10.41 20.36 -6.27
N GLY A 159 9.58 20.30 -5.23
CA GLY A 159 8.23 19.73 -5.30
C GLY A 159 8.18 18.21 -5.21
N ASN A 160 9.36 17.57 -5.11
CA ASN A 160 9.50 16.13 -5.06
C ASN A 160 8.86 15.52 -3.79
N SER A 161 7.65 14.98 -3.94
CA SER A 161 6.89 14.33 -2.87
C SER A 161 6.87 12.82 -3.03
N GLY A 162 6.73 12.07 -1.93
CA GLY A 162 6.56 10.63 -1.95
C GLY A 162 5.16 10.26 -2.43
N VAL A 163 4.21 10.27 -1.50
CA VAL A 163 2.80 9.98 -1.77
C VAL A 163 1.99 11.27 -1.66
N ASP A 164 1.20 11.59 -2.69
CA ASP A 164 0.31 12.75 -2.73
C ASP A 164 -1.16 12.30 -2.91
N LEU A 165 -1.97 12.52 -1.88
CA LEU A 165 -3.35 12.07 -1.80
C LEU A 165 -4.28 13.27 -1.71
N VAL A 166 -5.11 13.47 -2.73
CA VAL A 166 -5.86 14.71 -2.91
C VAL A 166 -7.35 14.43 -3.12
N ALA A 167 -8.19 15.15 -2.38
CA ALA A 167 -9.62 15.27 -2.61
C ALA A 167 -9.97 16.74 -2.86
N VAL A 168 -10.54 17.05 -4.03
CA VAL A 168 -10.96 18.42 -4.38
C VAL A 168 -12.44 18.46 -4.73
N ASP A 169 -13.03 19.66 -4.69
CA ASP A 169 -14.44 19.93 -5.02
C ASP A 169 -15.42 19.09 -4.20
N THR A 170 -16.07 18.08 -4.79
CA THR A 170 -16.98 17.17 -4.06
C THR A 170 -16.38 15.76 -3.91
N GLY A 171 -15.09 15.63 -4.19
CA GLY A 171 -14.38 14.37 -4.30
C GLY A 171 -14.27 13.70 -2.95
N THR A 172 -14.38 12.37 -2.93
CA THR A 172 -14.26 11.58 -1.71
C THR A 172 -13.05 10.65 -1.81
N LEU A 173 -12.14 10.76 -0.86
CA LEU A 173 -10.96 9.92 -0.76
C LEU A 173 -10.99 9.10 0.53
N THR A 174 -10.84 7.80 0.41
CA THR A 174 -10.48 6.92 1.53
C THR A 174 -9.11 6.31 1.31
N PHE A 175 -8.30 6.16 2.35
CA PHE A 175 -6.94 5.69 2.17
C PHE A 175 -6.35 4.89 3.34
N THR A 176 -5.38 4.06 3.03
CA THR A 176 -4.45 3.45 3.99
C THR A 176 -3.05 3.48 3.41
N VAL A 177 -2.12 4.12 4.11
CA VAL A 177 -0.69 4.17 3.76
C VAL A 177 0.08 3.51 4.89
N SER A 178 0.55 2.28 4.69
CA SER A 178 1.16 1.51 5.78
C SER A 178 2.40 0.72 5.42
N ASN A 179 3.30 0.53 6.39
CA ASN A 179 4.50 -0.30 6.22
C ASN A 179 5.38 0.10 5.00
N ASN A 180 5.36 1.37 4.61
CA ASN A 180 6.20 1.86 3.51
C ASN A 180 7.51 2.45 4.05
N THR A 181 8.55 2.42 3.21
CA THR A 181 9.83 3.07 3.48
C THR A 181 10.00 4.28 2.57
N PHE A 182 10.25 5.44 3.17
CA PHE A 182 10.52 6.70 2.48
C PHE A 182 11.97 7.10 2.72
N GLN A 183 12.75 7.20 1.65
CA GLN A 183 14.10 7.78 1.64
C GLN A 183 14.02 9.30 1.42
N PRO A 184 15.12 10.06 1.56
CA PRO A 184 15.02 11.52 1.63
C PRO A 184 14.29 12.17 0.44
N PHE A 185 13.28 12.99 0.76
CA PHE A 185 12.55 13.83 -0.19
C PHE A 185 13.02 15.28 -0.11
N ARG A 186 12.71 16.06 -1.15
CA ARG A 186 12.83 17.52 -1.04
C ARG A 186 11.56 18.15 -0.48
N SER A 187 10.39 17.63 -0.82
CA SER A 187 9.10 18.08 -0.28
C SER A 187 8.55 17.04 0.70
N HIS A 188 7.23 16.84 0.75
CA HIS A 188 6.58 15.98 1.73
C HIS A 188 6.81 14.50 1.41
N ALA A 189 7.10 13.67 2.43
CA ALA A 189 7.12 12.22 2.20
C ALA A 189 5.69 11.70 1.96
N ILE A 190 4.72 12.14 2.78
CA ILE A 190 3.30 11.89 2.58
C ILE A 190 2.55 13.22 2.68
N ASN A 191 1.82 13.60 1.63
CA ASN A 191 0.94 14.76 1.59
C ASN A 191 -0.51 14.31 1.42
N MET A 192 -1.39 14.85 2.25
CA MET A 192 -2.84 14.65 2.17
C MET A 192 -3.52 16.01 2.11
N LEU A 193 -4.34 16.22 1.09
CA LEU A 193 -5.02 17.49 0.84
C LEU A 193 -6.52 17.26 0.61
N ALA A 194 -7.34 18.04 1.32
CA ALA A 194 -8.75 18.22 1.02
C ALA A 194 -9.03 19.70 0.74
N SER A 195 -9.55 20.03 -0.45
CA SER A 195 -9.89 21.42 -0.84
C SER A 195 -11.20 21.50 -1.61
N GLY A 196 -11.73 22.71 -1.83
CA GLY A 196 -12.94 22.92 -2.66
C GLY A 196 -14.23 22.23 -2.16
N GLY A 197 -14.23 21.61 -0.98
CA GLY A 197 -15.30 20.77 -0.44
C GLY A 197 -14.97 19.28 -0.36
N GLY A 198 -13.80 18.88 -0.86
CA GLY A 198 -13.34 17.51 -0.86
C GLY A 198 -13.29 16.92 0.54
N THR A 199 -13.52 15.62 0.63
CA THR A 199 -13.48 14.88 1.88
C THR A 199 -12.46 13.76 1.81
N ALA A 200 -11.64 13.64 2.86
CA ALA A 200 -10.65 12.57 2.96
C ALA A 200 -10.74 11.84 4.31
N SER A 201 -10.64 10.52 4.31
CA SER A 201 -10.53 9.76 5.55
C SER A 201 -9.65 8.52 5.43
N GLY A 202 -8.72 8.34 6.36
CA GLY A 202 -7.81 7.22 6.23
C GLY A 202 -6.75 7.10 7.32
N ARG A 203 -5.83 6.17 7.10
CA ARG A 203 -4.76 5.81 8.05
C ARG A 203 -3.38 5.99 7.42
N VAL A 204 -2.42 6.46 8.21
CA VAL A 204 -1.00 6.51 7.87
C VAL A 204 -0.23 5.81 8.99
N ASN A 205 0.04 4.52 8.83
CA ASN A 205 0.47 3.67 9.96
C ASN A 205 1.78 2.92 9.69
N ASN A 206 2.65 2.84 10.69
CA ASN A 206 3.87 2.01 10.63
C ASN A 206 4.80 2.31 9.44
N ASN A 207 4.86 3.56 8.97
CA ASN A 207 5.79 3.95 7.91
C ASN A 207 7.15 4.34 8.50
N GLY A 208 8.22 4.00 7.79
CA GLY A 208 9.58 4.48 8.07
C GLY A 208 9.91 5.65 7.16
N ILE A 209 10.00 6.86 7.71
CA ILE A 209 10.31 8.09 6.96
C ILE A 209 11.69 8.60 7.35
N ASN A 210 12.62 8.54 6.41
CA ASN A 210 13.98 9.02 6.59
C ASN A 210 14.26 10.19 5.64
N GLY A 211 13.98 11.41 6.11
CA GLY A 211 14.43 12.64 5.49
C GLY A 211 13.39 13.38 4.66
N SER A 212 13.34 14.69 4.88
CA SER A 212 12.69 15.66 4.01
C SER A 212 13.43 16.98 4.19
N SER A 213 13.89 17.64 3.11
CA SER A 213 14.71 18.85 3.25
C SER A 213 13.96 20.18 3.22
N LEU A 214 12.75 20.22 2.63
CA LEU A 214 11.88 21.41 2.53
C LEU A 214 10.39 21.04 2.69
N GLY A 215 10.05 19.87 3.23
CA GLY A 215 8.68 19.47 3.53
C GLY A 215 8.52 18.77 4.88
N ALA A 216 7.29 18.48 5.27
CA ALA A 216 7.00 17.62 6.41
C ALA A 216 7.28 16.13 6.11
N GLY A 217 7.47 15.31 7.14
CA GLY A 217 7.40 13.86 6.99
C GLY A 217 5.98 13.46 6.56
N ILE A 218 4.99 13.83 7.37
CA ILE A 218 3.57 13.65 7.06
C ILE A 218 2.89 15.02 7.11
N ARG A 219 2.20 15.40 6.04
CA ARG A 219 1.37 16.61 5.98
C ARG A 219 -0.09 16.28 5.76
N VAL A 220 -0.95 16.88 6.57
CA VAL A 220 -2.40 16.85 6.46
C VAL A 220 -2.88 18.29 6.30
N LEU A 221 -3.50 18.61 5.17
CA LEU A 221 -4.02 19.96 4.88
C LEU A 221 -5.50 19.91 4.49
N SER A 222 -6.34 20.61 5.23
CA SER A 222 -7.70 20.95 4.82
C SER A 222 -7.76 22.44 4.50
N GLU A 223 -8.16 22.79 3.28
CA GLU A 223 -8.04 24.15 2.76
C GLU A 223 -9.32 24.61 2.07
N VAL A 224 -9.95 25.66 2.61
CA VAL A 224 -11.05 26.33 1.90
C VAL A 224 -10.45 27.07 0.70
N THR A 225 -10.90 26.75 -0.51
CA THR A 225 -10.41 27.39 -1.76
C THR A 225 -11.50 28.06 -2.58
N ASP A 226 -12.78 27.83 -2.27
CA ASP A 226 -13.92 28.30 -3.06
C ASP A 226 -14.74 29.36 -2.30
N PHE A 227 -15.28 30.32 -3.04
CA PHE A 227 -16.24 31.32 -2.58
C PHE A 227 -17.64 30.75 -2.35
N ASN A 228 -17.93 29.54 -2.83
CA ASN A 228 -19.26 28.93 -2.74
C ASN A 228 -19.61 28.31 -1.36
N GLY A 229 -18.78 28.48 -0.33
CA GLY A 229 -19.11 27.99 1.01
C GLY A 229 -18.83 26.50 1.20
N PHE A 230 -17.95 25.91 0.39
CA PHE A 230 -17.60 24.50 0.53
C PHE A 230 -16.77 24.23 1.80
N ASN A 231 -17.01 23.07 2.42
CA ASN A 231 -16.44 22.70 3.71
C ASN A 231 -15.56 21.46 3.54
N PRO A 232 -14.27 21.62 3.15
CA PRO A 232 -13.37 20.50 3.05
C PRO A 232 -13.15 19.87 4.42
N SER A 233 -12.97 18.55 4.45
CA SER A 233 -12.77 17.84 5.71
C SER A 233 -11.82 16.66 5.62
N ILE A 234 -11.03 16.45 6.68
CA ILE A 234 -10.16 15.29 6.84
C ILE A 234 -10.41 14.62 8.19
N THR A 235 -10.62 13.30 8.19
CA THR A 235 -10.56 12.46 9.40
C THR A 235 -9.43 11.45 9.28
N ILE A 236 -8.41 11.54 10.12
CA ILE A 236 -7.17 10.77 9.94
C ILE A 236 -6.66 10.12 11.23
N GLU A 237 -6.05 8.94 11.05
CA GLU A 237 -5.22 8.26 12.05
C GLU A 237 -3.76 8.24 11.56
N VAL A 238 -2.84 8.65 12.42
CA VAL A 238 -1.39 8.61 12.19
C VAL A 238 -0.76 7.82 13.34
N ASP A 239 -0.52 6.53 13.13
CA ASP A 239 -0.13 5.61 14.20
C ASP A 239 1.20 4.87 13.94
N GLY A 240 2.07 4.78 14.93
CA GLY A 240 3.23 3.88 14.89
C GLY A 240 4.31 4.24 13.86
N ASN A 241 4.33 5.46 13.32
CA ASN A 241 5.34 5.86 12.32
C ASN A 241 6.68 6.18 12.98
N THR A 242 7.77 5.88 12.28
CA THR A 242 9.13 6.32 12.64
C THR A 242 9.57 7.38 11.65
N ILE A 243 9.73 8.62 12.10
CA ILE A 243 10.06 9.78 11.27
C ILE A 243 11.38 10.36 11.74
N SER A 244 12.36 10.46 10.86
CA SER A 244 13.68 11.03 11.16
C SER A 244 14.19 11.91 10.04
N GLY A 245 15.11 12.83 10.36
CA GLY A 245 15.87 13.56 9.35
C GLY A 245 15.09 14.61 8.56
N VAL A 246 13.89 14.99 9.02
CA VAL A 246 13.13 16.12 8.47
C VAL A 246 13.83 17.43 8.83
N GLN A 247 14.01 18.32 7.86
CA GLN A 247 14.74 19.58 7.96
C GLN A 247 13.97 20.70 7.25
N GLY A 248 14.30 21.95 7.59
CA GLY A 248 13.77 23.15 6.95
C GLY A 248 12.78 23.90 7.86
N GLY A 249 12.90 25.22 7.90
CA GLY A 249 11.99 26.07 8.68
C GLY A 249 10.58 26.11 8.08
N GLY A 250 9.58 26.33 8.94
CA GLY A 250 8.16 26.35 8.59
C GLY A 250 7.47 24.99 8.60
N LEU A 251 8.12 23.94 9.11
CA LEU A 251 7.73 22.55 8.89
C LEU A 251 7.95 21.67 10.12
N ALA A 252 7.33 20.49 10.10
CA ALA A 252 7.42 19.51 11.17
C ALA A 252 7.55 18.06 10.67
N GLY A 253 7.91 17.15 11.56
CA GLY A 253 7.85 15.71 11.29
C GLY A 253 6.42 15.29 10.92
N ILE A 254 5.44 15.70 11.73
CA ILE A 254 4.01 15.58 11.43
C ILE A 254 3.41 17.00 11.45
N HIS A 255 2.80 17.42 10.35
CA HIS A 255 2.17 18.73 10.18
C HIS A 255 0.69 18.56 9.87
N ILE A 256 -0.18 19.14 10.70
CA ILE A 256 -1.63 19.11 10.52
C ILE A 256 -2.14 20.55 10.46
N GLU A 257 -2.80 20.92 9.36
CA GLU A 257 -3.20 22.29 9.10
C GLU A 257 -4.61 22.41 8.53
N ALA A 258 -5.44 23.25 9.13
CA ALA A 258 -6.73 23.67 8.59
C ALA A 258 -6.68 25.18 8.34
N ARG A 259 -6.98 25.60 7.11
CA ARG A 259 -6.79 27.00 6.71
C ARG A 259 -7.75 27.50 5.64
N ASP A 260 -7.70 28.80 5.45
CA ASP A 260 -8.22 29.46 4.25
C ASP A 260 -7.11 29.60 3.21
N GLY A 261 -7.38 29.23 1.97
CA GLY A 261 -6.39 29.37 0.90
C GLY A 261 -6.20 30.81 0.43
N THR A 262 -7.23 31.67 0.52
CA THR A 262 -7.18 33.09 0.14
C THR A 262 -8.15 33.95 0.97
N ASN A 263 -8.01 35.28 0.89
CA ASN A 263 -8.92 36.22 1.58
C ASN A 263 -10.30 36.28 0.91
N GLY A 264 -11.36 36.42 1.72
CA GLY A 264 -12.75 36.59 1.28
C GLY A 264 -13.52 35.29 1.01
N LEU A 265 -12.97 34.15 1.40
CA LEU A 265 -13.63 32.85 1.24
C LEU A 265 -14.71 32.63 2.31
N THR A 266 -15.71 31.83 1.96
CA THR A 266 -16.73 31.35 2.88
C THR A 266 -16.63 29.83 2.94
N GLY A 267 -16.92 29.23 4.09
CA GLY A 267 -16.77 27.80 4.33
C GLY A 267 -15.97 27.55 5.60
N THR A 268 -15.74 26.27 5.90
CA THR A 268 -15.00 25.83 7.09
C THR A 268 -14.15 24.61 6.74
N ALA A 269 -12.82 24.73 6.87
CA ALA A 269 -11.90 23.61 6.83
C ALA A 269 -11.93 22.87 8.18
N THR A 270 -12.12 21.55 8.15
CA THR A 270 -12.19 20.71 9.35
C THR A 270 -11.20 19.56 9.33
N ILE A 271 -10.44 19.38 10.41
CA ILE A 271 -9.63 18.18 10.62
C ILE A 271 -9.94 17.55 11.98
N ASP A 272 -10.22 16.26 11.98
CA ASP A 272 -10.21 15.41 13.16
C ASP A 272 -9.04 14.42 13.03
N ALA A 273 -8.05 14.52 13.90
CA ALA A 273 -6.81 13.75 13.82
C ALA A 273 -6.55 12.94 15.09
N THR A 274 -6.26 11.66 14.92
CA THR A 274 -5.70 10.78 15.96
C THR A 274 -4.22 10.54 15.64
N VAL A 275 -3.32 10.95 16.53
CA VAL A 275 -1.87 10.88 16.33
C VAL A 275 -1.24 10.09 17.48
N THR A 276 -0.92 8.81 17.25
CA THR A 276 -0.55 7.90 18.33
C THR A 276 0.74 7.14 18.08
N ASN A 277 1.49 6.85 19.15
CA ASN A 277 2.63 5.94 19.11
C ASN A 277 3.70 6.26 18.05
N ASN A 278 3.83 7.51 17.61
CA ASN A 278 4.84 7.89 16.61
C ASN A 278 6.18 8.20 17.30
N ASN A 279 7.28 7.84 16.65
CA ASN A 279 8.63 8.25 17.03
C ASN A 279 9.14 9.28 16.02
N VAL A 280 9.25 10.53 16.42
CA VAL A 280 9.49 11.67 15.52
C VAL A 280 10.73 12.44 15.95
N THR A 281 11.78 12.37 15.14
CA THR A 281 13.02 13.13 15.30
C THR A 281 13.20 14.09 14.12
N THR A 282 13.38 15.38 14.39
CA THR A 282 13.61 16.40 13.35
C THR A 282 14.93 17.12 13.57
N ASN A 283 15.53 17.59 12.46
CA ASN A 283 16.82 18.28 12.44
C ASN A 283 16.68 19.60 11.67
N ASN A 284 16.57 20.70 12.39
CA ASN A 284 16.31 22.06 11.91
C ASN A 284 14.92 22.25 11.32
N ALA A 285 13.94 21.51 11.83
CA ALA A 285 12.52 21.77 11.62
C ALA A 285 11.97 22.62 12.78
N ASP A 286 10.78 23.20 12.61
CA ASP A 286 10.16 24.04 13.65
C ASP A 286 9.59 23.20 14.78
N ALA A 287 9.04 22.03 14.44
CA ALA A 287 8.56 21.08 15.44
C ALA A 287 8.77 19.61 15.07
N ALA A 288 8.70 18.72 16.05
CA ALA A 288 8.48 17.30 15.76
C ALA A 288 7.03 17.07 15.31
N ILE A 289 6.06 17.56 16.08
CA ILE A 289 4.64 17.53 15.73
C ILE A 289 4.08 18.96 15.77
N GLN A 290 3.47 19.39 14.66
CA GLN A 290 2.89 20.72 14.50
C GLN A 290 1.41 20.63 14.14
N ILE A 291 0.61 21.39 14.88
CA ILE A 291 -0.80 21.62 14.61
C ILE A 291 -0.96 23.11 14.33
N TYR A 292 -1.55 23.43 13.19
CA TYR A 292 -1.69 24.81 12.73
C TYR A 292 -3.13 25.08 12.31
N LEU A 293 -3.78 26.00 13.01
CA LEU A 293 -5.05 26.55 12.56
C LEU A 293 -4.79 27.93 11.98
N SER A 294 -5.26 28.20 10.77
CA SER A 294 -5.21 29.53 10.19
C SER A 294 -6.62 29.97 9.86
N ASP A 295 -7.05 31.10 10.42
CA ASP A 295 -8.37 31.69 10.20
C ASP A 295 -8.18 33.12 9.70
N LEU A 296 -8.09 33.27 8.38
CA LEU A 296 -7.88 34.57 7.75
C LEU A 296 -9.20 35.34 7.59
N ASN A 297 -10.33 34.62 7.50
CA ASN A 297 -11.61 35.18 7.06
C ASN A 297 -12.77 34.97 8.04
N SER A 298 -12.51 34.58 9.29
CA SER A 298 -13.55 34.18 10.25
C SER A 298 -14.38 32.99 9.75
N THR A 299 -13.72 32.03 9.10
CA THR A 299 -14.30 30.81 8.50
C THR A 299 -14.60 29.72 9.52
N ALA A 300 -14.38 29.98 10.80
CA ALA A 300 -14.58 29.05 11.90
C ALA A 300 -13.87 27.70 11.69
N ASN A 301 -12.72 27.71 10.99
CA ASN A 301 -11.90 26.53 10.74
C ASN A 301 -11.70 25.73 12.02
N ARG A 302 -11.73 24.40 11.93
CA ARG A 302 -11.72 23.53 13.11
C ARG A 302 -10.62 22.48 13.01
N ILE A 303 -9.85 22.32 14.08
CA ILE A 303 -9.00 21.16 14.30
C ILE A 303 -9.34 20.52 15.65
N CYS A 304 -9.55 19.20 15.65
CA CYS A 304 -9.55 18.39 16.86
C CYS A 304 -8.41 17.39 16.83
N LEU A 305 -7.58 17.40 17.86
CA LEU A 305 -6.46 16.48 18.02
C LEU A 305 -6.67 15.51 19.19
N ASN A 306 -6.53 14.22 18.92
CA ASN A 306 -6.33 13.18 19.92
C ASN A 306 -4.91 12.61 19.76
N ALA A 307 -3.96 13.06 20.60
CA ALA A 307 -2.56 12.66 20.46
C ALA A 307 -2.02 11.99 21.72
N THR A 308 -1.63 10.70 21.65
CA THR A 308 -1.17 9.92 22.81
C THR A 308 0.04 9.04 22.50
N GLY A 309 0.93 8.83 23.48
CA GLY A 309 2.04 7.88 23.37
C GLY A 309 3.12 8.22 22.32
N ASN A 310 3.20 9.46 21.83
CA ASN A 310 4.24 9.86 20.88
C ASN A 310 5.57 10.15 21.60
N ALA A 311 6.68 9.75 20.96
CA ALA A 311 8.03 10.12 21.32
C ALA A 311 8.56 11.15 20.33
N THR A 312 9.00 12.30 20.82
CA THR A 312 9.40 13.45 19.98
C THR A 312 10.78 13.96 20.36
N GLU A 313 11.55 14.37 19.35
CA GLU A 313 12.84 15.05 19.51
C GLU A 313 13.00 16.09 18.40
N ALA A 314 13.02 17.38 18.73
CA ALA A 314 13.25 18.45 17.77
C ALA A 314 14.63 19.11 17.99
N ASN A 315 15.53 19.00 17.00
CA ASN A 315 16.90 19.52 17.09
C ASN A 315 17.14 20.67 16.11
N GLY A 316 17.23 21.94 16.52
CA GLY A 316 17.82 23.04 15.74
C GLY A 316 16.90 23.97 14.93
N GLY A 317 15.63 24.15 15.29
CA GLY A 317 14.68 25.02 14.55
C GLY A 317 14.95 26.53 14.65
N VAL A 318 14.64 27.30 13.59
CA VAL A 318 14.83 28.77 13.55
C VAL A 318 13.90 29.51 14.51
N TYR A 319 12.71 28.96 14.78
CA TYR A 319 11.68 29.56 15.63
C TYR A 319 11.71 29.09 17.10
N GLY A 320 12.82 28.48 17.52
CA GLY A 320 12.93 27.79 18.80
C GLY A 320 12.44 26.36 18.68
N GLU A 321 13.21 25.44 19.26
CA GLU A 321 12.95 24.01 19.20
C GLU A 321 11.67 23.69 19.98
N THR A 322 10.67 23.11 19.30
CA THR A 322 9.48 22.62 19.97
C THR A 322 9.21 21.18 19.60
N ASP A 323 9.05 20.33 20.60
CA ASP A 323 8.61 18.96 20.34
C ASP A 323 7.16 18.94 19.84
N PHE A 324 6.37 19.87 20.38
CA PHE A 324 4.98 20.06 20.02
C PHE A 324 4.67 21.55 19.87
N PHE A 325 4.16 21.92 18.71
CA PHE A 325 3.63 23.25 18.43
C PHE A 325 2.13 23.19 18.17
N PHE A 326 1.39 24.03 18.87
CA PHE A 326 -0.02 24.26 18.59
C PHE A 326 -0.22 25.75 18.34
N GLY A 327 -0.35 26.13 17.07
CA GLY A 327 -0.56 27.50 16.65
C GLY A 327 -1.97 27.74 16.13
N ASN A 328 -2.47 28.95 16.36
CA ASN A 328 -3.71 29.44 15.77
C ASN A 328 -3.49 30.86 15.24
N ASP A 329 -3.20 31.03 13.96
CA ASP A 329 -2.92 32.35 13.42
C ASP A 329 -4.22 33.10 13.09
N ALA A 330 -4.61 34.04 13.95
CA ALA A 330 -5.57 35.08 13.64
C ALA A 330 -4.86 36.37 13.26
N ILE A 331 -4.68 36.57 11.95
CA ILE A 331 -4.09 37.78 11.40
C ILE A 331 -4.95 39.04 11.68
N THR A 332 -6.25 38.89 11.96
CA THR A 332 -7.21 40.02 12.01
C THR A 332 -7.93 40.22 13.36
N GLY A 333 -7.56 39.49 14.42
CA GLY A 333 -8.12 39.68 15.76
C GLY A 333 -9.53 39.08 15.99
N SER A 334 -10.14 38.46 14.97
CA SER A 334 -11.34 37.63 15.11
C SER A 334 -10.97 36.15 14.98
N ASN A 335 -10.45 35.57 16.07
CA ASN A 335 -10.22 34.13 16.19
C ASN A 335 -11.58 33.40 16.27
N SER A 336 -12.19 33.07 15.14
CA SER A 336 -13.40 32.22 15.11
C SER A 336 -13.05 30.73 15.03
N GLY A 337 -11.81 30.42 14.63
CA GLY A 337 -11.30 29.06 14.57
C GLY A 337 -11.42 28.31 15.90
N ILE A 338 -11.76 27.02 15.79
CA ILE A 338 -11.96 26.11 16.93
C ILE A 338 -10.80 25.12 16.99
N ALA A 339 -9.91 25.34 17.95
CA ALA A 339 -8.85 24.39 18.30
C ALA A 339 -9.28 23.53 19.50
N GLN A 340 -9.33 22.22 19.30
CA GLN A 340 -9.72 21.25 20.33
C GLN A 340 -8.64 20.20 20.55
N MET A 341 -8.48 19.80 21.81
CA MET A 341 -7.69 18.63 22.18
C MET A 341 -8.54 17.65 22.98
N GLN A 342 -8.48 16.36 22.62
CA GLN A 342 -9.10 15.31 23.40
C GLN A 342 -8.37 15.13 24.72
N GLY A 343 -9.13 15.06 25.82
CA GLY A 343 -8.57 15.01 27.17
C GLY A 343 -7.96 16.34 27.65
N PHE A 344 -8.26 17.47 26.99
CA PHE A 344 -7.72 18.77 27.38
C PHE A 344 -7.90 19.06 28.88
N ALA A 345 -6.79 19.36 29.54
CA ALA A 345 -6.73 19.73 30.95
C ALA A 345 -6.65 21.27 31.09
N THR A 346 -5.75 21.76 31.94
CA THR A 346 -5.57 23.20 32.21
C THR A 346 -4.67 23.91 31.22
N SER A 347 -3.85 23.19 30.46
CA SER A 347 -2.96 23.73 29.44
C SER A 347 -2.59 22.66 28.41
N VAL A 348 -2.10 23.11 27.25
CA VAL A 348 -1.58 22.23 26.19
C VAL A 348 -0.43 21.36 26.70
N SER A 349 0.55 21.97 27.37
CA SER A 349 1.69 21.26 27.96
C SER A 349 1.27 20.13 28.90
N ASN A 350 0.36 20.43 29.83
CA ASN A 350 -0.13 19.45 30.79
C ASN A 350 -0.92 18.33 30.09
N THR A 351 -1.74 18.68 29.10
CA THR A 351 -2.49 17.70 28.31
C THR A 351 -1.54 16.79 27.54
N TRP A 352 -0.55 17.36 26.84
CA TRP A 352 0.40 16.63 26.01
C TRP A 352 1.24 15.64 26.81
N PHE A 353 1.93 16.09 27.86
CA PHE A 353 2.87 15.25 28.59
C PHE A 353 2.19 14.39 29.67
N ASN A 354 1.30 14.95 30.49
CA ASN A 354 0.80 14.27 31.68
C ASN A 354 -0.49 13.48 31.44
N VAL A 355 -1.43 14.05 30.67
CA VAL A 355 -2.71 13.36 30.38
C VAL A 355 -2.52 12.31 29.30
N ASN A 356 -1.85 12.69 28.22
CA ASN A 356 -1.76 11.86 27.02
C ASN A 356 -0.49 10.99 26.95
N GLY A 357 0.43 11.15 27.90
CA GLY A 357 1.63 10.31 28.04
C GLY A 357 2.63 10.44 26.88
N ASN A 358 2.65 11.57 26.17
CA ASN A 358 3.69 11.83 25.17
C ASN A 358 5.02 12.15 25.87
N THR A 359 6.14 11.79 25.26
CA THR A 359 7.49 11.97 25.82
C THR A 359 8.37 12.80 24.90
N SER A 360 9.29 13.56 25.49
CA SER A 360 10.35 14.26 24.75
C SER A 360 11.73 13.96 25.33
N THR A 361 12.74 13.84 24.46
CA THR A 361 14.16 13.73 24.82
C THR A 361 14.85 15.10 24.92
N THR A 362 14.31 16.11 24.25
CA THR A 362 14.72 17.51 24.32
C THR A 362 13.92 18.26 25.39
N SER A 363 14.44 19.37 25.92
CA SER A 363 13.78 20.09 27.03
C SER A 363 12.34 20.45 26.64
N PRO A 364 11.31 20.03 27.40
CA PRO A 364 9.92 20.16 26.99
C PRO A 364 9.48 21.62 27.10
N THR A 365 9.67 22.39 26.04
CA THR A 365 9.03 23.69 25.87
C THR A 365 7.97 23.59 24.79
N PRO A 366 6.77 23.05 25.11
CA PRO A 366 5.62 23.24 24.24
C PRO A 366 5.35 24.75 24.20
N LEU A 367 5.58 25.36 23.04
CA LEU A 367 5.17 26.73 22.79
C LEU A 367 3.70 26.67 22.36
N ALA A 368 2.81 26.94 23.31
CA ALA A 368 1.49 27.46 22.96
C ALA A 368 1.70 28.97 22.74
N ASP A 369 1.93 29.36 21.48
CA ASP A 369 1.94 30.79 21.16
C ASP A 369 0.53 31.35 21.41
N GLY A 370 0.46 32.58 21.92
CA GLY A 370 -0.67 33.20 22.63
C GLY A 370 -1.92 33.47 21.78
N LEU A 371 -2.46 32.45 21.13
CA LEU A 371 -3.42 32.61 20.06
C LEU A 371 -4.63 31.67 20.24
N GLY A 372 -5.77 32.27 20.61
CA GLY A 372 -7.08 31.61 20.71
C GLY A 372 -7.25 30.63 21.89
N PRO A 373 -8.46 30.48 22.45
CA PRO A 373 -8.73 29.50 23.49
C PRO A 373 -8.73 28.08 22.90
N ILE A 374 -7.76 27.26 23.32
CA ILE A 374 -7.82 25.80 23.11
C ILE A 374 -8.84 25.24 24.12
N SER A 375 -9.72 24.35 23.66
CA SER A 375 -10.80 23.79 24.47
C SER A 375 -10.80 22.26 24.45
N ALA A 376 -11.54 21.65 25.39
CA ALA A 376 -11.81 20.23 25.35
C ALA A 376 -12.73 19.89 24.16
N GLY A 377 -12.41 18.80 23.46
CA GLY A 377 -13.25 18.24 22.41
C GLY A 377 -13.20 16.72 22.41
N THR A 378 -14.15 16.10 21.72
CA THR A 378 -14.06 14.69 21.33
C THR A 378 -13.83 14.67 19.84
N CYS A 379 -12.71 14.11 19.41
CA CYS A 379 -12.37 14.10 18.00
C CYS A 379 -13.10 12.95 17.32
N ALA A 380 -13.54 13.18 16.08
CA ALA A 380 -13.97 12.07 15.25
C ALA A 380 -12.78 11.12 15.06
N THR A 381 -13.06 9.83 15.06
CA THR A 381 -12.05 8.80 14.75
C THR A 381 -12.35 8.27 13.36
N VAL A 382 -11.30 7.84 12.66
CA VAL A 382 -11.48 7.11 11.41
C VAL A 382 -12.35 5.90 11.74
N ALA A 383 -13.49 5.77 11.05
CA ALA A 383 -14.33 4.59 11.23
C ALA A 383 -13.43 3.35 11.12
N SER A 384 -13.56 2.41 12.07
CA SER A 384 -12.84 1.14 11.95
C SER A 384 -13.24 0.55 10.61
N LEU A 385 -12.31 0.52 9.65
CA LEU A 385 -12.48 -0.38 8.51
C LEU A 385 -12.54 -1.74 9.18
N SER A 386 -13.65 -2.48 9.00
CA SER A 386 -13.83 -3.77 9.67
C SER A 386 -12.51 -4.55 9.62
N PRO A 387 -11.91 -4.92 10.79
CA PRO A 387 -10.62 -5.61 10.83
C PRO A 387 -10.59 -6.88 9.99
N GLU A 388 -11.75 -7.45 9.63
CA GLU A 388 -11.87 -8.60 8.74
C GLU A 388 -11.38 -8.32 7.31
N ASN A 389 -11.47 -7.08 6.81
CA ASN A 389 -10.98 -6.76 5.46
C ASN A 389 -9.48 -6.47 5.40
N ASP A 390 -8.87 -6.04 6.51
CA ASP A 390 -7.45 -5.64 6.55
C ASP A 390 -6.56 -6.82 6.98
N ARG A 391 -6.98 -7.62 7.97
CA ARG A 391 -6.21 -8.80 8.42
C ARG A 391 -6.26 -9.98 7.46
N SER A 392 -7.37 -10.20 6.75
CA SER A 392 -7.46 -11.27 5.75
C SER A 392 -6.64 -10.96 4.49
N ARG A 393 -6.57 -9.68 4.09
CA ARG A 393 -5.71 -9.22 2.98
C ARG A 393 -4.22 -9.23 3.32
N LEU A 394 -3.83 -8.74 4.50
CA LEU A 394 -2.43 -8.78 4.94
C LEU A 394 -1.91 -10.21 5.15
N ALA A 395 -2.77 -11.15 5.58
CA ALA A 395 -2.40 -12.56 5.67
C ALA A 395 -2.17 -13.21 4.30
N ALA A 396 -2.96 -12.84 3.27
CA ALA A 396 -2.79 -13.36 1.91
C ALA A 396 -1.57 -12.76 1.17
N GLU A 397 -1.20 -11.51 1.45
CA GLU A 397 -0.08 -10.83 0.76
C GLU A 397 1.30 -11.14 1.38
N ASN A 398 1.38 -11.50 2.68
CA ASN A 398 2.64 -11.84 3.35
C ASN A 398 3.13 -13.29 3.14
N GLU A 399 2.32 -14.18 2.58
CA GLU A 399 2.77 -15.54 2.27
C GLU A 399 3.71 -15.60 1.05
N GLY A 400 3.80 -14.52 0.24
CA GLY A 400 4.60 -14.48 -0.99
C GLY A 400 6.00 -13.85 -0.90
N SER A 401 6.40 -13.20 0.20
CA SER A 401 7.64 -12.39 0.24
C SER A 401 8.69 -12.77 1.31
N GLU A 402 8.45 -13.83 2.11
CA GLU A 402 9.36 -14.23 3.20
C GLU A 402 10.04 -15.60 3.00
N GLU A 403 10.45 -15.95 1.77
CA GLU A 403 11.18 -17.22 1.51
C GLU A 403 12.62 -17.30 2.09
N GLY A 404 13.08 -16.31 2.86
CA GLY A 404 14.48 -16.24 3.32
C GLY A 404 14.75 -16.48 4.81
N LEU A 405 13.74 -16.45 5.69
CA LEU A 405 13.96 -16.50 7.14
C LEU A 405 13.67 -17.89 7.70
N SER A 406 14.65 -18.45 8.43
CA SER A 406 14.44 -19.73 9.12
C SER A 406 13.34 -19.59 10.16
N PHE A 407 12.50 -20.63 10.30
CA PHE A 407 11.40 -20.67 11.28
C PHE A 407 11.86 -20.35 12.71
N THR A 408 13.09 -20.73 13.05
CA THR A 408 13.75 -20.41 14.32
C THR A 408 13.86 -18.90 14.55
N GLU A 409 14.15 -18.12 13.51
CA GLU A 409 14.30 -16.68 13.59
C GLU A 409 12.96 -15.95 13.75
N LYS A 410 11.89 -16.48 13.14
CA LYS A 410 10.51 -16.02 13.36
C LYS A 410 10.05 -16.28 14.79
N ALA A 411 10.22 -17.51 15.28
CA ALA A 411 9.84 -17.87 16.65
C ALA A 411 10.61 -17.06 17.70
N ILE A 412 11.91 -16.82 17.49
CA ILE A 412 12.73 -15.97 18.37
C ILE A 412 12.22 -14.53 18.38
N ARG A 413 11.84 -13.95 17.24
CA ARG A 413 11.29 -12.58 17.18
C ARG A 413 9.91 -12.47 17.85
N THR A 414 9.04 -13.46 17.70
CA THR A 414 7.74 -13.49 18.38
C THR A 414 7.90 -13.62 19.89
N VAL A 415 8.83 -14.45 20.36
CA VAL A 415 9.15 -14.57 21.79
C VAL A 415 9.79 -13.31 22.34
N LEU A 416 10.71 -12.68 21.60
CA LEU A 416 11.35 -11.41 22.00
C LEU A 416 10.37 -10.23 22.02
N ALA A 417 9.37 -10.20 21.14
CA ALA A 417 8.30 -9.21 21.14
C ALA A 417 7.40 -9.38 22.37
N ALA A 418 6.98 -10.62 22.68
CA ALA A 418 6.20 -10.93 23.88
C ALA A 418 6.95 -10.63 25.19
N GLN A 419 8.28 -10.71 25.19
CA GLN A 419 9.13 -10.41 26.35
C GLN A 419 9.32 -8.91 26.58
N ARG A 420 9.19 -8.08 25.52
CA ARG A 420 9.36 -6.62 25.60
C ARG A 420 8.12 -5.93 26.19
N ASP A 421 6.94 -6.50 26.00
CA ASP A 421 5.66 -5.99 26.52
C ASP A 421 5.39 -6.30 28.01
N TYR A 422 6.20 -7.16 28.65
CA TYR A 422 5.99 -7.60 30.04
C TYR A 422 6.92 -6.96 31.08
N SER A 423 7.51 -5.79 30.76
CA SER A 423 8.44 -5.10 31.66
C SER A 423 7.78 -4.21 32.74
N GLY A 424 6.46 -4.09 32.75
CA GLY A 424 5.72 -3.24 33.70
C GLY A 424 4.82 -4.04 34.64
N ASN A 425 5.37 -4.68 35.68
CA ASN A 425 4.80 -4.90 37.03
C ASN A 425 5.33 -6.22 37.69
N MET A 426 6.47 -6.11 38.40
CA MET A 426 7.14 -7.23 39.07
C MET A 426 6.49 -7.72 40.38
N ASN A 427 5.26 -7.30 40.72
CA ASN A 427 4.58 -7.74 41.95
C ASN A 427 3.60 -8.92 41.76
N ALA A 428 3.34 -9.37 40.53
CA ALA A 428 2.47 -10.52 40.27
C ALA A 428 3.19 -11.88 40.22
N VAL A 429 4.53 -11.90 40.24
CA VAL A 429 5.33 -13.12 40.02
C VAL A 429 5.51 -13.97 41.30
N PHE A 430 5.22 -13.43 42.49
CA PHE A 430 5.37 -14.17 43.75
C PHE A 430 4.21 -15.12 44.11
N ALA A 431 3.15 -15.20 43.30
CA ALA A 431 2.01 -16.08 43.57
C ALA A 431 2.06 -17.45 42.84
N PHE A 432 3.04 -17.68 41.95
CA PHE A 432 3.14 -18.93 41.16
C PHE A 432 4.17 -19.95 41.66
N ALA A 433 4.86 -19.68 42.78
CA ALA A 433 5.93 -20.54 43.31
C ALA A 433 5.43 -21.77 44.11
N SER A 434 4.32 -22.40 43.69
CA SER A 434 3.87 -23.68 44.27
C SER A 434 3.66 -24.81 43.26
N PHE A 435 3.99 -24.61 41.98
CA PHE A 435 4.06 -25.71 41.02
C PHE A 435 5.44 -26.37 41.08
N GLU A 436 5.48 -27.65 41.43
CA GLU A 436 6.72 -28.42 41.45
C GLU A 436 7.40 -28.37 40.07
N PRO A 437 8.72 -28.06 40.01
CA PRO A 437 9.48 -27.99 38.77
C PRO A 437 9.40 -29.24 37.88
N ALA A 438 9.04 -30.39 38.44
CA ALA A 438 8.90 -31.65 37.70
C ALA A 438 7.69 -31.66 36.75
N ALA A 439 6.55 -31.07 37.16
CA ALA A 439 5.33 -31.08 36.34
C ALA A 439 5.46 -30.16 35.12
N ILE A 440 6.09 -29.00 35.31
CA ILE A 440 6.35 -28.05 34.21
C ILE A 440 7.36 -28.65 33.22
N LYS A 441 8.38 -29.37 33.71
CA LYS A 441 9.36 -30.03 32.84
C LYS A 441 8.74 -31.18 32.03
N ALA A 442 7.81 -31.93 32.62
CA ALA A 442 7.08 -32.99 31.92
C ALA A 442 6.18 -32.42 30.81
N GLN A 443 5.39 -31.39 31.11
CA GLN A 443 4.57 -30.71 30.10
C GLN A 443 5.39 -30.05 29.00
N ALA A 444 6.52 -29.42 29.34
CA ALA A 444 7.39 -28.82 28.33
C ALA A 444 8.00 -29.87 27.39
N ASN A 445 8.36 -31.05 27.91
CA ASN A 445 8.87 -32.15 27.10
C ASN A 445 7.77 -32.76 26.20
N GLU A 446 6.56 -32.95 26.73
CA GLU A 446 5.43 -33.48 25.96
C GLU A 446 5.01 -32.52 24.84
N LEU A 447 5.00 -31.21 25.12
CA LEU A 447 4.72 -30.18 24.13
C LEU A 447 5.85 -30.08 23.08
N ALA A 448 7.10 -30.24 23.49
CA ALA A 448 8.24 -30.28 22.57
C ALA A 448 8.17 -31.49 21.64
N ASP A 449 7.82 -32.67 22.15
CA ASP A 449 7.66 -33.88 21.34
C ASP A 449 6.46 -33.77 20.38
N GLN A 450 5.35 -33.17 20.82
CA GLN A 450 4.21 -32.85 19.95
C GLN A 450 4.60 -31.85 18.85
N MET A 451 5.34 -30.79 19.18
CA MET A 451 5.86 -29.85 18.19
C MET A 451 6.84 -30.52 17.21
N ILE A 452 7.75 -31.37 17.69
CA ILE A 452 8.71 -32.08 16.82
C ILE A 452 7.99 -33.04 15.87
N ASN A 453 6.96 -33.74 16.33
CA ASN A 453 6.18 -34.63 15.47
C ASN A 453 5.31 -33.84 14.47
N SER A 454 4.72 -32.73 14.90
CA SER A 454 3.99 -31.81 14.01
C SER A 454 4.92 -31.19 12.96
N LEU A 455 6.15 -30.83 13.32
CA LEU A 455 7.16 -30.28 12.42
C LEU A 455 7.71 -31.34 11.46
N ARG A 456 7.91 -32.59 11.88
CA ARG A 456 8.30 -33.69 10.98
C ARG A 456 7.20 -34.02 9.97
N SER A 457 5.94 -33.95 10.40
CA SER A 457 4.76 -34.08 9.54
C SER A 457 4.69 -32.92 8.53
N ALA A 458 4.87 -31.68 8.98
CA ALA A 458 4.78 -30.49 8.13
C ALA A 458 6.00 -30.30 7.20
N PHE A 459 7.18 -30.80 7.61
CA PHE A 459 8.46 -30.58 6.95
C PHE A 459 9.08 -31.87 6.42
N THR A 460 8.25 -32.78 5.94
CA THR A 460 8.75 -33.80 5.00
C THR A 460 9.11 -33.03 3.73
N VAL A 461 10.41 -32.80 3.50
CA VAL A 461 10.94 -32.39 2.20
C VAL A 461 10.43 -33.42 1.22
N ARG A 462 9.36 -33.08 0.49
CA ARG A 462 8.82 -33.96 -0.54
C ARG A 462 9.89 -33.97 -1.62
N THR A 463 10.64 -35.06 -1.70
CA THR A 463 11.37 -35.35 -2.92
C THR A 463 10.36 -35.31 -4.04
N ALA A 464 10.57 -34.42 -5.03
CA ALA A 464 9.74 -34.41 -6.22
C ALA A 464 9.71 -35.85 -6.77
N HIS A 465 8.51 -36.41 -6.87
CA HIS A 465 8.32 -37.73 -7.42
C HIS A 465 8.60 -37.68 -8.91
N ALA A 466 9.29 -38.69 -9.44
CA ALA A 466 9.54 -38.74 -10.89
C ALA A 466 8.24 -39.04 -11.63
N SER A 467 8.16 -38.59 -12.89
CA SER A 467 7.01 -38.89 -13.75
C SER A 467 6.78 -40.40 -13.86
N GLY A 468 5.53 -40.84 -13.66
CA GLY A 468 5.13 -42.25 -13.72
C GLY A 468 5.35 -43.05 -12.43
N GLU A 469 5.83 -42.43 -11.35
CA GLU A 469 5.94 -43.11 -10.05
C GLU A 469 4.57 -43.26 -9.36
N THR A 470 4.45 -44.32 -8.53
CA THR A 470 3.32 -44.48 -7.61
C THR A 470 3.58 -43.73 -6.31
N ILE A 471 2.73 -42.76 -6.00
CA ILE A 471 2.78 -42.02 -4.73
C ILE A 471 1.98 -42.79 -3.68
N ASN A 472 2.66 -43.29 -2.65
CA ASN A 472 2.00 -43.97 -1.53
C ASN A 472 1.66 -42.95 -0.44
N LEU A 473 0.37 -42.72 -0.20
CA LEU A 473 -0.15 -41.83 0.83
C LEU A 473 -0.95 -42.62 1.87
N SER A 474 -0.56 -42.52 3.14
CA SER A 474 -1.38 -43.07 4.24
C SER A 474 -2.47 -42.08 4.60
N LEU A 475 -3.74 -42.49 4.50
CA LEU A 475 -4.91 -41.65 4.80
C LEU A 475 -5.35 -41.73 6.27
N GLY A 476 -4.82 -42.71 7.03
CA GLY A 476 -5.30 -43.02 8.38
C GLY A 476 -6.67 -43.70 8.40
N ASP A 477 -7.34 -43.66 9.55
CA ASP A 477 -8.68 -44.20 9.72
C ASP A 477 -9.72 -43.24 9.14
N LEU A 478 -10.68 -43.78 8.36
CA LEU A 478 -11.79 -43.03 7.79
C LEU A 478 -13.12 -43.59 8.31
N ASP A 479 -13.94 -42.71 8.89
CA ASP A 479 -15.27 -43.10 9.37
C ASP A 479 -16.24 -43.35 8.19
N PRO A 480 -17.30 -44.17 8.36
CA PRO A 480 -18.28 -44.40 7.31
C PRO A 480 -18.90 -43.10 6.77
N GLY A 481 -18.78 -42.89 5.46
CA GLY A 481 -19.29 -41.69 4.78
C GLY A 481 -18.35 -40.48 4.81
N GLN A 482 -17.17 -40.59 5.43
CA GLN A 482 -16.15 -39.56 5.37
C GLN A 482 -15.56 -39.45 3.96
N VAL A 483 -15.30 -38.21 3.53
CA VAL A 483 -14.68 -37.90 2.24
C VAL A 483 -13.30 -37.32 2.48
N VAL A 484 -12.31 -37.80 1.71
CA VAL A 484 -10.97 -37.21 1.65
C VAL A 484 -10.74 -36.69 0.24
N ALA A 485 -10.38 -35.42 0.13
CA ALA A 485 -9.95 -34.81 -1.12
C ALA A 485 -8.42 -34.80 -1.19
N ILE A 486 -7.86 -35.28 -2.29
CA ILE A 486 -6.41 -35.30 -2.55
C ILE A 486 -6.12 -34.28 -3.66
N PHE A 487 -5.20 -33.35 -3.40
CA PHE A 487 -4.73 -32.36 -4.36
C PHE A 487 -3.32 -32.71 -4.81
N LEU A 488 -3.07 -32.61 -6.11
CA LEU A 488 -1.74 -32.81 -6.69
C LEU A 488 -1.25 -31.48 -7.26
N ASP A 489 -0.01 -31.14 -6.94
CA ASP A 489 0.74 -30.10 -7.64
C ASP A 489 1.74 -30.80 -8.56
N VAL A 490 1.73 -30.44 -9.84
CA VAL A 490 2.41 -31.18 -10.90
C VAL A 490 3.17 -30.22 -11.80
N ASP A 491 4.50 -30.35 -11.81
CA ASP A 491 5.36 -29.73 -12.81
C ASP A 491 5.39 -30.60 -14.07
N ILE A 492 5.08 -30.00 -15.21
CA ILE A 492 5.10 -30.67 -16.51
C ILE A 492 6.18 -30.03 -17.38
N ASP A 493 7.15 -30.82 -17.81
CA ASP A 493 8.15 -30.39 -18.78
C ASP A 493 7.47 -30.03 -20.11
N MET A 494 7.78 -28.85 -20.66
CA MET A 494 7.18 -28.34 -21.90
C MET A 494 7.52 -29.16 -23.15
N SER A 495 8.35 -30.19 -23.06
CA SER A 495 8.66 -31.13 -24.16
C SER A 495 7.56 -32.19 -24.40
N ILE A 496 6.29 -31.83 -24.24
CA ILE A 496 5.15 -32.71 -24.45
C ILE A 496 4.85 -32.85 -25.96
N PRO A 497 4.62 -34.08 -26.48
CA PRO A 497 4.12 -34.25 -27.84
C PRO A 497 2.83 -33.46 -28.09
N ALA A 498 2.73 -32.82 -29.26
CA ALA A 498 1.62 -31.92 -29.61
C ALA A 498 0.22 -32.57 -29.60
N ASN A 499 0.13 -33.90 -29.55
CA ASN A 499 -1.12 -34.64 -29.48
C ASN A 499 -1.59 -34.94 -28.03
N VAL A 500 -0.85 -34.50 -27.00
CA VAL A 500 -1.26 -34.63 -25.61
C VAL A 500 -1.99 -33.36 -25.19
N THR A 501 -3.28 -33.49 -24.88
CA THR A 501 -4.15 -32.35 -24.55
C THR A 501 -4.62 -32.34 -23.09
N GLN A 502 -4.29 -33.38 -22.32
CA GLN A 502 -4.72 -33.53 -20.93
C GLN A 502 -3.79 -34.48 -20.17
N VAL A 503 -3.76 -34.33 -18.85
CA VAL A 503 -3.13 -35.27 -17.92
C VAL A 503 -4.20 -35.84 -17.01
N CYS A 504 -4.20 -37.15 -16.82
CA CYS A 504 -5.16 -37.84 -15.97
C CYS A 504 -4.45 -38.59 -14.86
N ASN A 505 -4.97 -38.51 -13.64
CA ASN A 505 -4.45 -39.25 -12.48
C ASN A 505 -5.56 -40.09 -11.84
N GLN A 506 -5.18 -41.27 -11.35
CA GLN A 506 -6.07 -42.21 -10.67
C GLN A 506 -5.36 -42.80 -9.46
N GLY A 507 -5.98 -42.71 -8.28
CA GLY A 507 -5.53 -43.40 -7.08
C GLY A 507 -6.19 -44.78 -6.93
N LEU A 508 -5.48 -45.70 -6.25
CA LEU A 508 -6.02 -46.95 -5.72
C LEU A 508 -6.05 -46.83 -4.18
N VAL A 509 -7.23 -46.90 -3.60
CA VAL A 509 -7.46 -46.90 -2.16
C VAL A 509 -7.55 -48.34 -1.70
N THR A 510 -6.63 -48.73 -0.82
CA THR A 510 -6.61 -50.06 -0.20
C THR A 510 -7.01 -49.96 1.27
N SER A 511 -7.60 -51.03 1.82
CA SER A 511 -8.06 -51.09 3.21
C SER A 511 -7.81 -52.48 3.77
N ASP A 512 -7.59 -52.57 5.09
CA ASP A 512 -7.44 -53.85 5.78
C ASP A 512 -8.75 -54.65 5.82
N ILE A 513 -9.90 -54.00 5.61
CA ILE A 513 -11.23 -54.59 5.78
C ILE A 513 -12.14 -54.49 4.56
N LEU A 514 -11.90 -53.55 3.64
CA LEU A 514 -12.69 -53.35 2.43
C LEU A 514 -11.91 -53.78 1.18
N ALA A 515 -12.64 -54.09 0.10
CA ALA A 515 -12.01 -54.29 -1.20
C ALA A 515 -11.40 -52.99 -1.72
N ASP A 516 -10.36 -53.10 -2.52
CA ASP A 516 -9.71 -51.95 -3.13
C ASP A 516 -10.70 -51.16 -4.00
N LEU A 517 -10.62 -49.83 -3.91
CA LEU A 517 -11.45 -48.90 -4.67
C LEU A 517 -10.58 -47.95 -5.46
N LEU A 518 -11.06 -47.49 -6.62
CA LEU A 518 -10.41 -46.39 -7.33
C LEU A 518 -10.97 -45.07 -6.79
N THR A 519 -10.18 -44.00 -6.88
CA THR A 519 -10.67 -42.65 -6.60
C THR A 519 -11.69 -42.19 -7.66
N ASP A 520 -12.47 -41.16 -7.35
CA ASP A 520 -13.40 -40.51 -8.29
C ASP A 520 -12.88 -39.12 -8.67
N ASP A 521 -13.21 -38.65 -9.88
CA ASP A 521 -13.07 -37.23 -10.23
C ASP A 521 -14.15 -36.42 -9.49
N PRO A 522 -13.77 -35.49 -8.59
CA PRO A 522 -14.75 -34.69 -7.86
C PRO A 522 -15.63 -33.81 -8.74
N ASN A 523 -15.26 -33.60 -10.02
CA ASN A 523 -16.00 -32.80 -10.98
C ASN A 523 -16.95 -33.63 -11.86
N THR A 524 -16.97 -34.95 -11.73
CA THR A 524 -17.92 -35.81 -12.44
C THR A 524 -18.81 -36.58 -11.47
N ALA A 525 -19.90 -37.13 -11.99
CA ALA A 525 -20.78 -38.02 -11.23
C ALA A 525 -20.46 -39.50 -11.47
N THR A 526 -19.43 -39.80 -12.25
CA THR A 526 -19.09 -41.17 -12.64
C THR A 526 -18.25 -41.79 -11.53
N PHE A 527 -18.61 -42.99 -11.10
CA PHE A 527 -17.84 -43.71 -10.08
C PHE A 527 -16.61 -44.37 -10.70
N ASN A 528 -15.51 -44.39 -9.95
CA ASN A 528 -14.18 -44.90 -10.27
C ASN A 528 -13.58 -44.32 -11.57
N ASP A 529 -13.69 -43.02 -11.80
CA ASP A 529 -13.10 -42.35 -12.96
C ASP A 529 -11.86 -41.50 -12.60
N PRO A 530 -10.91 -41.36 -13.55
CA PRO A 530 -9.69 -40.60 -13.29
C PRO A 530 -9.98 -39.11 -13.33
N THR A 531 -9.32 -38.35 -12.45
CA THR A 531 -9.33 -36.90 -12.53
C THR A 531 -8.47 -36.46 -13.71
N CYS A 532 -9.09 -35.88 -14.74
CA CYS A 532 -8.41 -35.43 -15.95
C CYS A 532 -8.37 -33.90 -16.02
N THR A 533 -7.17 -33.34 -16.02
CA THR A 533 -6.93 -31.90 -16.16
C THR A 533 -6.54 -31.58 -17.60
N PRO A 534 -7.31 -30.75 -18.34
CA PRO A 534 -6.91 -30.25 -19.65
C PRO A 534 -5.60 -29.44 -19.55
N LEU A 535 -4.70 -29.65 -20.50
CA LEU A 535 -3.52 -28.81 -20.65
C LEU A 535 -3.86 -27.63 -21.55
N ASP A 536 -3.82 -26.42 -20.98
CA ASP A 536 -3.87 -25.19 -21.77
C ASP A 536 -2.48 -24.92 -22.36
N LEU A 537 -2.09 -25.77 -23.31
CA LEU A 537 -0.86 -25.55 -24.06
C LEU A 537 -1.13 -24.35 -24.97
N PRO A 538 -0.31 -23.27 -24.90
CA PRO A 538 -0.44 -22.18 -25.86
C PRO A 538 -0.35 -22.82 -27.24
N GLY A 539 -1.46 -22.78 -27.99
CA GLY A 539 -1.54 -23.39 -29.30
C GLY A 539 -0.33 -22.94 -30.12
N ALA A 540 0.26 -23.86 -30.89
CA ALA A 540 1.54 -23.66 -31.60
C ALA A 540 1.81 -22.19 -31.91
N ASP A 541 2.80 -21.60 -31.23
CA ASP A 541 3.08 -20.17 -31.33
C ASP A 541 3.54 -19.86 -32.75
N LEU A 542 2.65 -19.24 -33.54
CA LEU A 542 2.94 -18.87 -34.91
C LEU A 542 3.78 -17.59 -34.89
N THR A 543 5.10 -17.74 -34.79
CA THR A 543 6.01 -16.61 -34.95
C THR A 543 6.10 -16.22 -36.42
N VAL A 544 5.40 -15.15 -36.82
CA VAL A 544 5.55 -14.55 -38.16
C VAL A 544 6.59 -13.44 -38.10
N THR A 545 7.81 -13.73 -38.53
CA THR A 545 8.86 -12.70 -38.66
C THR A 545 8.75 -12.02 -40.00
N LYS A 546 8.35 -10.74 -40.01
CA LYS A 546 8.45 -9.88 -41.20
C LYS A 546 9.78 -9.11 -41.17
N THR A 547 10.70 -9.44 -42.06
CA THR A 547 11.83 -8.57 -42.37
C THR A 547 11.42 -7.54 -43.41
N ASN A 548 11.72 -6.26 -43.15
CA ASN A 548 11.56 -5.22 -44.16
C ASN A 548 12.55 -5.48 -45.30
N ASP A 549 12.04 -5.81 -46.48
CA ASP A 549 12.83 -5.79 -47.70
C ASP A 549 13.13 -4.32 -48.05
N THR A 550 14.38 -3.91 -47.88
CA THR A 550 14.85 -2.55 -48.23
C THR A 550 14.96 -2.34 -49.74
N THR A 551 14.69 -3.34 -50.59
CA THR A 551 14.91 -3.25 -52.04
C THR A 551 13.71 -2.76 -52.86
N GLY A 552 12.58 -2.45 -52.22
CA GLY A 552 11.52 -1.66 -52.86
C GLY A 552 10.84 -2.32 -54.06
N ASN A 553 10.89 -3.65 -54.21
CA ASN A 553 10.17 -4.36 -55.26
C ASN A 553 9.13 -5.30 -54.66
N GLY A 554 7.87 -4.85 -54.70
CA GLY A 554 6.74 -5.54 -54.09
C GLY A 554 6.45 -6.88 -54.78
N THR A 555 6.83 -7.99 -54.14
CA THR A 555 6.02 -9.21 -54.00
C THR A 555 6.61 -10.00 -52.83
N VAL A 556 5.95 -9.98 -51.68
CA VAL A 556 6.39 -10.76 -50.50
C VAL A 556 5.83 -12.18 -50.63
N GLY A 557 6.61 -13.08 -51.21
CA GLY A 557 6.40 -14.52 -51.04
C GLY A 557 7.10 -14.98 -49.77
N VAL A 558 6.40 -14.98 -48.63
CA VAL A 558 6.91 -15.69 -47.44
C VAL A 558 6.64 -17.18 -47.64
N PRO A 559 7.66 -18.05 -47.73
CA PRO A 559 7.44 -19.48 -47.63
C PRO A 559 6.99 -19.79 -46.19
N PHE A 560 5.77 -20.28 -46.04
CA PHE A 560 5.32 -20.90 -44.80
C PHE A 560 5.99 -22.26 -44.69
N ASN A 561 7.03 -22.34 -43.86
CA ASN A 561 7.53 -23.63 -43.39
C ASN A 561 6.76 -23.98 -42.12
N TRP A 562 5.90 -24.98 -42.22
CA TRP A 562 5.38 -25.71 -41.07
C TRP A 562 6.49 -26.68 -40.64
N THR A 563 7.00 -26.53 -39.42
CA THR A 563 7.81 -27.56 -38.75
C THR A 563 7.02 -28.14 -37.61
#